data_AF-A0A1X1PKC2-F1
#
_entry.id   AF-A0A1X1PKC2-F1
#
_cell.length_a   1.000
_cell.length_b   1.000
_cell.length_c   1.000
_cell.angle_alpha   90.00
_cell.angle_beta   90.00
_cell.angle_gamma   90.00
#
_symmetry.space_group_name_H-M   'P 1'
#
loop_
_entity.id
_entity.type
_entity.pdbx_description
1 polymer ?
#
loop_
_entity_poly.entity_id
_entity_poly.type
_entity_poly.pdbx_seq_one_letter_code
_entity_poly.pdbx_strand_id
1 'polypeptide(L)' 'MYRTALVTLNMRELDRLKVIQAVVDMGLKPGRAAERLGLTTRQIRRLVGRLRDHGPQGLVSQRRAKPSNNRLDSMTA' A
#
# COMPACT_ATOMS: atom_id res chain seq x y z
N MET A 1 10.80 16.50 16.92
CA MET A 1 9.34 16.31 17.12
C MET A 1 8.77 15.58 15.91
N TYR A 2 8.33 14.33 16.06
CA TYR A 2 7.59 13.66 14.99
C TYR A 2 6.20 14.29 14.90
N ARG A 3 5.86 14.87 13.75
CA ARG A 3 4.51 15.38 13.50
C ARG A 3 3.57 14.18 13.48
N THR A 4 2.79 13.99 14.55
CA THR A 4 1.81 12.90 14.62
C THR A 4 0.77 13.11 13.54
N ALA A 5 0.85 12.35 12.45
CA ALA A 5 -0.14 12.31 11.39
C ALA A 5 -0.96 11.02 11.54
N LEU A 6 -2.28 11.16 11.62
CA LEU A 6 -3.21 10.01 11.67
C LEU A 6 -3.52 9.54 10.24
N VAL A 7 -3.43 8.23 10.01
CA VAL A 7 -3.75 7.61 8.71
C VAL A 7 -4.82 6.55 8.91
N THR A 8 -5.92 6.66 8.18
CA THR A 8 -6.99 5.66 8.19
C THR A 8 -6.66 4.49 7.27
N LEU A 9 -6.50 3.31 7.85
CA LEU A 9 -6.19 2.06 7.16
C LEU A 9 -7.32 1.06 7.37
N ASN A 10 -7.69 0.31 6.34
CA ASN A 10 -8.47 -0.91 6.55
C ASN A 10 -7.55 -2.04 7.06
N MET A 11 -8.13 -3.16 7.50
CA MET A 11 -7.36 -4.29 8.05
C MET A 11 -6.34 -4.86 7.05
N ARG A 12 -6.66 -4.90 5.75
CA ARG A 12 -5.73 -5.38 4.71
C ARG A 12 -4.56 -4.43 4.50
N GLU A 13 -4.80 -3.13 4.59
CA GLU A 13 -3.77 -2.10 4.45
C GLU A 13 -2.91 -2.00 5.70
N LEU A 14 -3.48 -2.25 6.88
CA LEU A 14 -2.75 -2.38 8.12
C LEU A 14 -1.81 -3.61 8.08
N ASP A 15 -2.30 -4.76 7.62
CA ASP A 15 -1.47 -5.96 7.46
C ASP A 15 -0.34 -5.73 6.45
N ARG A 16 -0.67 -5.11 5.31
CA ARG A 16 0.34 -4.66 4.33
C ARG A 16 1.37 -3.73 4.97
N LEU A 17 0.97 -2.76 5.79
CA LEU A 17 1.90 -1.86 6.48
C LEU A 17 2.87 -2.65 7.35
N LYS A 18 2.36 -3.58 8.18
CA LYS A 18 3.21 -4.42 9.05
C LYS A 18 4.22 -5.23 8.26
N VAL A 19 3.79 -5.89 7.18
CA VAL A 19 4.67 -6.72 6.36
C VAL A 19 5.71 -5.87 5.63
N ILE A 20 5.33 -4.73 5.06
CA ILE A 20 6.27 -3.86 4.35
C ILE A 20 7.26 -3.19 5.34
N GLN A 21 6.81 -2.82 6.53
CA GLN A 21 7.69 -2.32 7.58
C GLN A 21 8.72 -3.39 7.98
N ALA A 22 8.33 -4.67 8.05
CA ALA A 22 9.27 -5.76 8.29
C ALA A 22 10.32 -5.93 7.18
N VAL A 23 9.99 -5.59 5.93
CA VAL A 23 10.95 -5.59 4.82
C VAL A 23 11.97 -4.45 4.98
N VAL A 24 11.53 -3.28 5.44
CA VAL A 24 12.39 -2.10 5.57
C VAL A 24 13.25 -2.16 6.83
N ASP A 25 12.67 -2.50 7.97
CA ASP A 25 13.32 -2.37 9.27
C ASP A 25 13.92 -3.68 9.77
N MET A 26 13.29 -4.80 9.44
CA MET A 26 13.63 -6.13 9.99
C MET A 26 14.30 -7.04 8.96
N GLY A 27 14.64 -6.51 7.77
CA GLY A 27 15.33 -7.26 6.73
C GLY A 27 14.53 -8.44 6.15
N LEU A 28 13.19 -8.43 6.25
CA LEU A 28 12.36 -9.47 5.65
C LEU A 28 12.59 -9.52 4.13
N LYS A 29 12.95 -10.69 3.60
CA LYS A 29 13.19 -10.85 2.16
C LYS A 29 11.93 -10.50 1.35
N PRO A 30 12.02 -9.72 0.27
CA PRO A 30 10.87 -9.35 -0.56
C PRO A 30 10.06 -10.52 -1.10
N GLY A 31 10.69 -11.68 -1.34
CA GLY A 31 9.99 -12.91 -1.74
C GLY A 31 9.03 -13.45 -0.67
N ARG A 32 9.49 -13.51 0.58
CA ARG A 32 8.64 -13.89 1.73
C ARG A 32 7.50 -12.91 1.96
N ALA A 33 7.75 -11.62 1.78
CA ALA A 33 6.70 -10.60 1.88
C ALA A 33 5.66 -10.73 0.77
N ALA A 34 6.11 -11.06 -0.45
CA ALA A 34 5.27 -11.34 -1.61
C ALA A 34 4.33 -12.53 -1.34
N GLU A 35 4.85 -13.64 -0.82
CA GLU A 35 4.05 -14.80 -0.41
C GLU A 35 2.98 -14.45 0.63
N ARG A 36 3.36 -13.74 1.70
CA ARG A 36 2.42 -13.36 2.77
C ARG A 36 1.28 -12.47 2.29
N LEU A 37 1.56 -11.55 1.37
CA LEU A 37 0.58 -10.61 0.86
C LEU A 37 -0.14 -11.09 -0.40
N GLY A 38 0.23 -12.25 -0.96
CA GLY A 38 -0.26 -12.71 -2.25
C GLY A 38 0.08 -11.75 -3.40
N LEU A 39 1.25 -11.13 -3.34
CA LEU A 39 1.72 -10.12 -4.31
C LEU A 39 3.00 -10.60 -5.01
N THR A 40 3.35 -9.94 -6.11
CA THR A 40 4.65 -10.14 -6.77
C THR A 40 5.76 -9.35 -6.07
N THR A 41 7.01 -9.79 -6.18
CA THR A 41 8.17 -9.08 -5.63
C THR A 41 8.30 -7.65 -6.20
N ARG A 42 7.89 -7.42 -7.44
CA ARG A 42 7.81 -6.08 -8.06
C ARG A 42 6.82 -5.18 -7.32
N GLN A 43 5.65 -5.70 -6.96
CA GLN A 43 4.66 -4.95 -6.17
C GLN A 43 5.20 -4.66 -4.76
N ILE A 44 5.90 -5.61 -4.12
CA ILE A 44 6.55 -5.38 -2.84
C ILE A 44 7.57 -4.23 -2.93
N ARG A 45 8.48 -4.25 -3.90
CA ARG A 45 9.46 -3.16 -4.10
C ARG A 45 8.78 -1.81 -4.31
N ARG A 46 7.68 -1.78 -5.07
CA ARG A 46 6.88 -0.56 -5.27
C ARG A 46 6.26 -0.05 -3.96
N LEU A 47 5.75 -0.94 -3.12
CA LEU A 47 5.20 -0.56 -1.81
C LEU A 47 6.29 -0.06 -0.85
N VAL A 48 7.48 -0.67 -0.87
CA VAL A 48 8.64 -0.19 -0.10
C VAL A 48 9.00 1.24 -0.50
N GLY A 49 9.09 1.53 -1.81
CA GLY A 49 9.33 2.90 -2.30
C GLY A 49 8.27 3.89 -1.78
N ARG A 50 6.99 3.55 -1.92
CA ARG A 50 5.90 4.41 -1.41
C ARG A 50 5.93 4.64 0.10
N LEU A 51 6.32 3.63 0.88
CA LEU A 51 6.47 3.78 2.32
C LEU A 51 7.60 4.76 2.66
N ARG A 52 8.71 4.74 1.90
CA ARG A 52 9.83 5.67 2.09
C ARG A 52 9.47 7.10 1.65
N ASP A 53 8.76 7.25 0.53
CA ASP A 53 8.45 8.56 -0.05
C ASP A 53 7.28 9.26 0.66
N HIS A 54 6.28 8.50 1.11
CA HIS A 54 5.00 9.03 1.59
C HIS A 54 4.58 8.49 2.96
N GLY A 55 5.43 7.68 3.62
CA GLY A 55 5.07 7.04 4.87
C GLY A 55 3.89 6.06 4.74
N PRO A 56 3.18 5.77 5.84
CA PRO A 56 2.04 4.85 5.85
C PRO A 56 0.92 5.23 4.86
N GLN A 57 0.76 6.53 4.57
CA GLN A 57 -0.21 7.02 3.57
C GLN A 57 0.10 6.48 2.16
N GLY A 58 1.36 6.18 1.84
CA GLY A 58 1.74 5.58 0.56
C GLY A 58 1.18 4.16 0.35
N LEU A 59 0.79 3.47 1.42
CA LEU A 59 0.25 2.10 1.37
C LEU A 59 -1.28 2.04 1.28
N VAL A 60 -1.93 3.18 1.47
CA VAL A 60 -3.36 3.41 1.21
C VAL A 60 -3.64 3.16 -0.27
N SER A 61 -4.71 2.40 -0.55
CA SER A 61 -5.19 2.27 -1.92
C SER A 61 -5.61 3.63 -2.49
N GLN A 62 -4.92 4.06 -3.55
CA GLN A 62 -5.24 5.29 -4.29
C GLN A 62 -6.59 5.23 -5.02
N ARG A 63 -7.23 4.05 -5.08
CA ARG A 63 -8.59 3.88 -5.62
C ARG A 63 -9.68 4.27 -4.62
N ARG A 64 -9.34 4.42 -3.33
CA ARG A 64 -10.32 4.92 -2.35
C ARG A 64 -10.80 6.30 -2.78
N ALA A 65 -12.11 6.52 -2.69
CA ALA A 65 -12.80 7.74 -3.12
C ALA A 65 -12.64 8.10 -4.62
N LYS A 66 -12.19 7.17 -5.48
CA LYS A 66 -12.16 7.36 -6.94
C LYS A 66 -13.18 6.48 -7.63
N PRO A 67 -13.88 6.98 -8.68
CA PRO A 67 -14.71 6.15 -9.53
C PRO A 67 -13.88 5.05 -10.21
N SER A 68 -14.55 3.98 -10.65
CA SER A 68 -13.91 2.91 -11.43
C SER A 68 -13.19 3.49 -12.64
N ASN A 69 -11.99 2.99 -12.94
CA ASN A 69 -11.25 3.38 -14.14
C ASN A 69 -12.00 3.06 -15.44
N ASN A 70 -12.97 2.14 -15.39
CA ASN A 70 -13.79 1.73 -16.54
C ASN A 70 -15.23 2.30 -16.43
N ARG A 71 -15.46 3.35 -15.65
CA ARG A 71 -16.79 3.98 -15.57
C ARG A 71 -17.15 4.55 -16.94
N LEU A 72 -18.23 4.07 -17.53
CA LEU A 72 -18.84 4.70 -18.70
C LEU A 72 -19.51 6.00 -18.25
N ASP A 73 -19.40 7.02 -19.10
CA ASP A 73 -20.03 8.30 -18.82
C ASP A 73 -21.55 8.10 -18.76
N SER A 74 -22.20 8.70 -17.76
CA SER A 74 -23.65 8.56 -17.57
C SER A 74 -24.47 9.15 -18.72
N MET A 75 -23.82 9.87 -19.63
CA MET A 75 -24.40 10.51 -20.81
C MET A 75 -24.32 9.65 -22.09
N THR A 76 -23.66 8.49 -22.07
CA THR A 76 -23.41 7.68 -23.27
C THR A 76 -23.81 6.20 -23.09
N ALA A 77 -24.78 5.91 -22.20
CA ALA A 77 -25.37 4.59 -22.05
C ALA A 77 -26.78 4.54 -22.63
#